data_AF-A0A2A5JFJ1-F1
#
_entry.id   AF-A0A2A5JFJ1-F1
#
_cell.length_a   1.000
_cell.length_b   1.000
_cell.length_c   1.000
_cell.angle_alpha   90.00
_cell.angle_beta   90.00
_cell.angle_gamma   90.00
#
_symmetry.space_group_name_H-M   'P 1'
#
loop_
_entity.id
_entity.type
_entity.pdbx_description
1 polymer ?
#
loop_
_entity_poly.entity_id
_entity_poly.type
_entity_poly.pdbx_seq_one_letter_code
_entity_poly.pdbx_strand_id
1 'polypeptide(L)'
;MHSFAYGRVCPSGNPDWNVRCVKSADRGAGRVGSPDLLGLTASLSSSTLVLAFVAGILPRVVGDEPNPVVGIRTKATISSPEAWQLAHRIAWPLLRRTVWTAVVGLCMQVAIGVVTGFGSVVSAVASTVVFLAVLLVLLCAALKGNAAAKSLRR
;
A
#
# COMPACT_ATOMS: atom_id res chain seq x y z
N MET A 1 -18.61 35.72 7.67
CA MET A 1 -19.27 34.41 7.42
C MET A 1 -18.27 33.55 6.65
N HIS A 2 -17.62 32.58 7.30
CA HIS A 2 -16.73 31.65 6.61
C HIS A 2 -17.42 30.27 6.57
N SER A 3 -17.69 29.80 5.35
CA SER A 3 -18.28 28.49 5.09
C SER A 3 -17.15 27.46 5.09
N PHE A 4 -17.14 26.55 6.06
CA PHE A 4 -16.32 25.34 6.02
C PHE A 4 -17.23 24.11 5.86
N ALA A 5 -16.79 23.23 4.98
CA ALA A 5 -17.52 22.09 4.44
C ALA A 5 -18.09 21.16 5.54
N TYR A 6 -19.26 20.59 5.24
CA TYR A 6 -20.10 19.70 6.07
C TYR A 6 -21.06 20.38 7.06
N GLY A 7 -21.96 21.22 6.52
CA GLY A 7 -23.40 21.17 6.87
C GLY A 7 -23.85 21.47 8.31
N ARG A 8 -22.98 21.95 9.20
CA ARG A 8 -23.40 22.47 10.51
C ARG A 8 -23.04 23.95 10.63
N VAL A 9 -24.02 24.80 10.32
CA VAL A 9 -23.98 26.23 10.63
C VAL A 9 -23.96 26.39 12.15
N CYS A 10 -22.92 27.01 12.70
CA CYS A 10 -22.87 27.32 14.13
C CYS A 10 -23.92 28.41 14.43
N PRO A 11 -24.90 28.16 15.32
CA PRO A 11 -25.84 29.19 15.72
C PRO A 11 -25.09 30.29 16.47
N SER A 12 -24.95 31.45 15.83
CA SER A 12 -24.36 32.65 16.40
C SER A 12 -25.33 33.23 17.43
N GLY A 13 -25.02 33.12 18.72
CA GLY A 13 -25.82 33.79 19.75
C GLY A 13 -25.54 33.43 21.20
N ASN A 14 -24.76 32.38 21.51
CA ASN A 14 -24.43 32.03 22.89
C ASN A 14 -22.94 31.68 23.03
N PRO A 15 -22.15 32.38 23.88
CA PRO A 15 -20.72 32.12 24.05
C PRO A 15 -20.40 30.69 24.48
N ASP A 16 -21.27 30.02 25.24
CA ASP A 16 -21.06 28.64 25.69
C ASP A 16 -21.06 27.60 24.56
N TRP A 17 -21.77 27.86 23.46
CA TRP A 17 -21.79 26.95 22.31
C TRP A 17 -20.51 27.01 21.48
N ASN A 18 -19.87 28.18 21.41
CA ASN A 18 -18.57 28.34 20.73
C ASN A 18 -17.48 27.49 21.41
N VAL A 19 -17.41 27.50 22.75
CA VAL A 19 -16.40 26.72 23.49
C VAL A 19 -16.61 25.21 23.29
N ARG A 20 -17.87 24.76 23.24
CA ARG A 20 -18.22 23.35 23.06
C ARG A 20 -17.96 22.86 21.62
N CYS A 21 -18.18 23.70 20.63
CA CYS A 21 -17.87 23.41 19.22
C CYS A 21 -16.35 23.35 18.97
N VAL A 22 -15.57 24.30 19.49
CA VAL A 22 -14.10 24.25 19.39
C VAL A 22 -13.55 22.99 20.06
N LYS A 23 -14.04 22.63 21.26
CA LYS A 23 -13.70 21.36 21.93
C LYS A 23 -14.10 20.08 21.17
N SER A 24 -15.03 20.18 20.22
CA SER A 24 -15.48 19.05 19.40
C SER A 24 -14.66 18.96 18.11
N ALA A 25 -14.29 20.10 17.52
CA ALA A 25 -13.35 20.17 16.40
C ALA A 25 -11.93 19.75 16.82
N ASP A 26 -11.45 20.19 18.00
CA ASP A 26 -10.17 19.75 18.57
C ASP A 26 -10.14 18.25 18.87
N ARG A 27 -11.26 17.67 19.30
CA ARG A 27 -11.37 16.21 19.50
C ARG A 27 -11.39 15.42 18.19
N GLY A 28 -11.85 16.02 17.10
CA GLY A 28 -11.80 15.41 15.77
C GLY A 28 -10.43 15.49 15.09
N ALA A 29 -9.57 16.42 15.50
CA ALA A 29 -8.27 16.67 14.88
C ALA A 29 -7.06 16.21 15.73
N GLY A 30 -7.23 15.92 17.02
CA GLY A 30 -6.09 15.96 17.96
C GLY A 30 -5.62 14.67 18.64
N ARG A 31 -6.31 13.53 18.54
CA ARG A 31 -5.81 12.25 19.09
C ARG A 31 -6.28 11.07 18.26
N VAL A 32 -5.42 10.61 17.36
CA VAL A 32 -5.55 9.25 16.82
C VAL A 32 -5.44 8.31 18.02
N GLY A 33 -6.50 7.57 18.35
CA GLY A 33 -6.50 6.69 19.50
C GLY A 33 -5.58 5.50 19.27
N SER A 34 -5.02 4.93 20.34
CA SER A 34 -4.33 3.63 20.29
C SER A 34 -5.11 2.54 19.51
N PRO A 35 -6.44 2.41 19.63
CA PRO A 35 -7.19 1.46 18.81
C PRO A 35 -7.17 1.78 17.30
N ASP A 36 -7.17 3.06 16.92
CA ASP A 36 -7.07 3.48 15.51
C ASP A 36 -5.69 3.16 14.93
N LEU A 37 -4.63 3.42 15.70
CA LEU A 37 -3.25 3.09 15.32
C LEU A 37 -3.02 1.59 15.21
N LEU A 38 -3.62 0.81 16.12
CA LEU A 38 -3.56 -0.65 16.08
C LEU A 38 -4.31 -1.21 14.86
N GLY A 39 -5.51 -0.67 14.58
CA GLY A 39 -6.26 -1.00 13.37
C GLY A 39 -5.51 -0.68 12.08
N LEU A 40 -4.86 0.50 12.02
CA LEU A 40 -4.03 0.89 10.89
C LEU A 40 -2.83 -0.04 10.70
N THR A 41 -2.10 -0.33 11.78
CA THR A 41 -0.94 -1.23 11.79
C THR A 41 -1.33 -2.63 11.31
N ALA A 42 -2.45 -3.16 11.81
CA ALA A 42 -2.97 -4.47 11.41
C ALA A 42 -3.38 -4.50 9.93
N SER A 43 -4.08 -3.46 9.46
CA SER A 43 -4.50 -3.33 8.07
C SER A 43 -3.32 -3.25 7.09
N LEU A 44 -2.31 -2.43 7.42
CA LEU A 44 -1.10 -2.30 6.59
C LEU A 44 -0.27 -3.58 6.58
N SER A 45 -0.13 -4.25 7.72
CA SER A 45 0.60 -5.53 7.82
C SER A 45 -0.12 -6.63 7.05
N SER A 46 -1.44 -6.72 7.19
CA SER A 46 -2.27 -7.66 6.42
C SER A 46 -2.15 -7.41 4.92
N SER A 47 -2.25 -6.15 4.49
CA SER A 47 -2.10 -5.77 3.07
C SER A 47 -0.71 -6.11 2.55
N THR A 48 0.34 -5.89 3.34
CA THR A 48 1.72 -6.26 2.99
C THR A 48 1.86 -7.78 2.81
N LEU A 49 1.23 -8.57 3.68
CA LEU A 49 1.24 -10.03 3.59
C LEU A 49 0.51 -10.53 2.34
N VAL A 50 -0.64 -9.94 2.01
CA VAL A 50 -1.37 -10.23 0.76
C VAL A 50 -0.50 -9.88 -0.46
N LEU A 51 0.13 -8.72 -0.48
CA LEU A 51 1.03 -8.32 -1.57
C LEU A 51 2.22 -9.28 -1.72
N ALA A 52 2.82 -9.71 -0.61
CA ALA A 52 3.92 -10.67 -0.62
C ALA A 52 3.46 -12.04 -1.15
N PHE A 53 2.29 -12.50 -0.72
CA PHE A 53 1.70 -13.75 -1.17
C PHE A 53 1.42 -13.73 -2.68
N VAL A 54 0.77 -12.67 -3.17
CA VAL A 54 0.51 -12.48 -4.61
C VAL A 54 1.84 -12.39 -5.38
N ALA A 55 2.82 -11.62 -4.89
CA ALA A 55 4.12 -11.49 -5.54
C ALA A 55 4.91 -12.82 -5.59
N GLY A 56 4.71 -13.70 -4.63
CA GLY A 56 5.32 -15.03 -4.59
C GLY A 56 4.60 -16.08 -5.44
N ILE A 57 3.29 -15.94 -5.61
CA ILE A 57 2.47 -16.87 -6.41
C ILE A 57 2.45 -16.48 -7.89
N LEU A 58 2.35 -15.19 -8.21
CA LEU A 58 2.28 -14.68 -9.58
C LEU A 58 3.34 -15.31 -10.51
N PRO A 59 4.62 -15.43 -10.11
CA PRO A 59 5.64 -16.07 -10.94
C PRO A 59 5.35 -17.56 -11.21
N ARG A 60 4.65 -18.26 -10.30
CA ARG A 60 4.33 -19.70 -10.44
C ARG A 60 3.06 -19.98 -11.25
N VAL A 61 2.16 -19.00 -11.33
CA VAL A 61 0.89 -19.14 -12.07
C VAL A 61 0.93 -18.48 -13.44
N VAL A 62 1.88 -17.60 -13.69
CA VAL A 62 2.13 -17.04 -15.03
C VAL A 62 2.71 -18.15 -15.91
N GLY A 63 1.94 -18.56 -16.91
CA GLY A 63 2.41 -19.46 -17.96
C GLY A 63 3.20 -18.73 -19.05
N ASP A 64 3.67 -19.50 -20.03
CA ASP A 64 4.45 -19.00 -21.17
C ASP A 64 3.63 -18.22 -22.20
N GLU A 65 2.33 -18.48 -22.27
CA GLU A 65 1.43 -17.81 -23.21
C GLU A 65 0.66 -16.65 -22.55
N PRO A 66 0.29 -15.61 -23.34
CA PRO A 66 -0.53 -14.51 -22.85
C PRO A 66 -1.86 -15.00 -22.27
N ASN A 67 -2.05 -14.79 -20.97
CA ASN A 67 -3.27 -15.18 -20.27
C ASN A 67 -4.16 -13.95 -19.99
N PRO A 68 -5.45 -13.98 -20.36
CA PRO A 68 -6.37 -12.87 -20.07
C PRO A 68 -6.69 -12.69 -18.58
N VAL A 69 -6.25 -13.59 -17.69
CA VAL A 69 -6.59 -13.61 -16.25
C VAL A 69 -5.38 -13.39 -15.33
N VAL A 70 -4.14 -13.62 -15.77
CA VAL A 70 -2.98 -13.61 -14.85
C VAL A 70 -1.79 -12.92 -15.51
N GLY A 71 -1.02 -12.11 -14.77
CA GLY A 71 0.22 -11.49 -15.26
C GLY A 71 0.13 -9.99 -15.58
N ILE A 72 1.21 -9.44 -16.14
CA ILE A 72 1.28 -8.03 -16.57
C ILE A 72 0.50 -7.90 -17.88
N ARG A 73 -0.71 -7.36 -17.81
CA ARG A 73 -1.61 -7.19 -18.97
C ARG A 73 -1.53 -5.78 -19.55
N THR A 74 -0.58 -5.56 -20.44
CA THR A 74 -0.50 -4.33 -21.24
C THR A 74 -0.63 -4.66 -22.73
N LYS A 75 -1.00 -3.67 -23.56
CA LYS A 75 -1.07 -3.87 -25.02
C LYS A 75 0.25 -4.43 -25.59
N ALA A 76 1.39 -4.15 -24.96
CA ALA A 76 2.69 -4.63 -25.40
C ALA A 76 3.00 -6.05 -24.94
N THR A 77 2.56 -6.47 -23.74
CA THR A 77 2.81 -7.84 -23.27
C THR A 77 1.88 -8.86 -23.90
N ILE A 78 0.67 -8.46 -24.32
CA ILE A 78 -0.31 -9.36 -24.94
C ILE A 78 -0.07 -9.49 -26.47
N SER A 79 0.73 -8.62 -27.09
CA SER A 79 0.88 -8.62 -28.55
C SER A 79 1.65 -9.81 -29.11
N SER A 80 2.49 -10.45 -28.30
CA SER A 80 3.21 -11.68 -28.70
C SER A 80 3.62 -12.51 -27.48
N PRO A 81 3.75 -13.85 -27.64
CA PRO A 81 4.28 -14.72 -26.58
C PRO A 81 5.70 -14.34 -26.15
N GLU A 82 6.53 -13.87 -27.08
CA GLU A 82 7.89 -13.43 -26.77
C GLU A 82 7.93 -12.18 -25.88
N ALA A 83 7.04 -11.20 -26.13
CA ALA A 83 6.91 -10.01 -25.30
C ALA A 83 6.34 -10.33 -23.91
N TRP A 84 5.45 -11.32 -23.83
CA TRP A 84 4.93 -11.86 -22.58
C TRP A 84 6.04 -12.47 -21.73
N GLN A 85 6.83 -13.38 -22.30
CA GLN A 85 7.93 -14.05 -21.59
C GLN A 85 9.03 -13.06 -21.19
N LEU A 86 9.39 -12.11 -22.07
CA LEU A 86 10.43 -11.12 -21.75
C LEU A 86 10.03 -10.25 -20.56
N ALA A 87 8.79 -9.74 -20.56
CA ALA A 87 8.28 -8.91 -19.48
C ALA A 87 8.27 -9.65 -18.13
N HIS A 88 7.83 -10.91 -18.12
CA HIS A 88 7.78 -11.71 -16.90
C HIS A 88 9.16 -12.18 -16.44
N ARG A 89 10.07 -12.49 -17.37
CA ARG A 89 11.48 -12.81 -17.05
C ARG A 89 12.18 -11.63 -16.38
N ILE A 90 11.94 -10.40 -16.84
CA ILE A 90 12.51 -9.18 -16.25
C ILE A 90 11.81 -8.82 -14.93
N ALA A 91 10.51 -9.09 -14.81
CA ALA A 91 9.77 -8.88 -13.57
C ALA A 91 10.14 -9.89 -12.47
N TRP A 92 10.54 -11.12 -12.82
CA TRP A 92 10.86 -12.20 -11.88
C TRP A 92 11.82 -11.82 -10.74
N PRO A 93 13.03 -11.29 -11.00
CA PRO A 93 13.95 -10.92 -9.93
C PRO A 93 13.39 -9.80 -9.06
N LEU A 94 12.58 -8.91 -9.60
CA LEU A 94 11.95 -7.81 -8.86
C LEU A 94 10.82 -8.33 -7.96
N LEU A 95 10.00 -9.26 -8.45
CA LEU A 95 8.98 -9.93 -7.62
C LEU A 95 9.61 -10.72 -6.47
N ARG A 96 10.73 -11.43 -6.72
CA ARG A 96 11.48 -12.11 -5.66
C ARG A 96 12.04 -11.14 -4.63
N ARG A 97 12.51 -9.96 -5.06
CA ARG A 97 12.91 -8.89 -4.15
C ARG A 97 11.74 -8.38 -3.33
N THR A 98 10.56 -8.17 -3.93
CA THR A 98 9.34 -7.78 -3.20
C THR A 98 9.03 -8.75 -2.06
N VAL A 99 9.07 -10.06 -2.33
CA VAL A 99 8.81 -11.07 -1.29
C VAL A 99 9.80 -10.93 -0.14
N TRP A 100 11.10 -10.81 -0.44
CA TRP A 100 12.12 -10.62 0.59
C TRP A 100 11.96 -9.31 1.36
N THR A 101 11.67 -8.19 0.68
CA THR A 101 11.44 -6.91 1.35
C THR A 101 10.21 -6.97 2.26
N ALA A 102 9.16 -7.69 1.85
CA ALA A 102 7.97 -7.87 2.67
C ALA A 102 8.25 -8.76 3.88
N VAL A 103 8.98 -9.88 3.71
CA VAL A 103 9.36 -10.76 4.83
C VAL A 103 10.21 -10.02 5.85
N VAL A 104 11.28 -9.36 5.41
CA VAL A 104 12.16 -8.58 6.29
C VAL A 104 11.40 -7.44 6.96
N GLY A 105 10.55 -6.73 6.20
CA GLY A 105 9.72 -5.65 6.70
C GLY A 105 8.72 -6.12 7.77
N LEU A 106 8.03 -7.23 7.54
CA LEU A 106 7.10 -7.83 8.51
C LEU A 106 7.82 -8.26 9.79
N CYS A 107 9.00 -8.88 9.68
CA CYS A 107 9.82 -9.21 10.85
C CYS A 107 10.20 -7.97 11.66
N MET A 108 10.59 -6.87 10.98
CA MET A 108 10.89 -5.60 11.63
C MET A 108 9.65 -4.99 12.29
N GLN A 109 8.48 -5.04 11.65
CA GLN A 109 7.23 -4.55 12.25
C GLN A 109 6.87 -5.29 13.53
N VAL A 110 7.05 -6.61 13.56
CA VAL A 110 6.83 -7.43 14.78
C VAL A 110 7.83 -7.04 15.87
N ALA A 111 9.12 -6.93 15.54
CA ALA A 111 10.14 -6.53 16.52
C ALA A 111 9.85 -5.13 17.11
N ILE A 112 9.48 -4.17 16.27
CA ILE A 112 9.10 -2.82 16.70
C ILE A 112 7.84 -2.87 17.57
N GLY A 113 6.81 -3.62 17.15
CA GLY A 113 5.58 -3.80 17.93
C GLY A 113 5.83 -4.42 19.31
N VAL A 114 6.78 -5.35 19.42
CA VAL A 114 7.19 -5.95 20.71
C VAL A 114 7.92 -4.94 21.59
N VAL A 115 8.82 -4.13 21.04
CA VAL A 115 9.64 -3.17 21.82
C VAL A 115 8.85 -1.92 22.22
N THR A 116 8.05 -1.37 21.31
CA THR A 116 7.36 -0.08 21.52
C THR A 116 5.87 -0.21 21.82
N GLY A 117 5.32 -1.42 21.74
CA GLY A 117 3.90 -1.71 21.89
C GLY A 117 3.13 -1.63 20.57
N PHE A 118 2.27 -2.63 20.33
CA PHE A 118 1.32 -2.63 19.23
C PHE A 118 0.30 -1.48 19.40
N GLY A 119 0.10 -0.68 18.34
CA GLY A 119 -0.74 0.53 18.41
C GLY A 119 0.00 1.80 18.86
N SER A 120 1.33 1.73 19.02
CA SER A 120 2.16 2.93 19.16
C SER A 120 2.31 3.67 17.82
N VAL A 121 2.55 4.98 17.88
CA VAL A 121 2.85 5.80 16.69
C VAL A 121 4.05 5.24 15.93
N VAL A 122 5.07 4.77 16.65
CA VAL A 122 6.28 4.15 16.05
C VAL A 122 5.93 2.91 15.24
N SER A 123 5.08 2.03 15.77
CA SER A 123 4.62 0.83 15.07
C SER A 123 3.80 1.15 13.82
N ALA A 124 2.95 2.19 13.89
CA ALA A 124 2.17 2.66 12.74
C ALA A 124 3.05 3.27 11.64
N VAL A 125 4.04 4.09 12.00
CA VAL A 125 5.01 4.68 11.06
C VAL A 125 5.85 3.58 10.41
N ALA A 126 6.39 2.66 11.19
CA ALA A 126 7.16 1.52 10.68
C ALA A 126 6.33 0.70 9.67
N SER A 127 5.06 0.45 9.97
CA SER A 127 4.17 -0.29 9.08
C SER A 127 3.87 0.44 7.78
N THR A 128 3.70 1.76 7.85
CA THR A 128 3.51 2.59 6.67
C THR A 128 4.76 2.57 5.78
N VAL A 129 5.94 2.70 6.36
CA VAL A 129 7.22 2.66 5.63
C VAL A 129 7.41 1.30 4.94
N VAL A 130 7.16 0.20 5.65
CA VAL A 130 7.27 -1.16 5.08
C VAL A 130 6.29 -1.36 3.93
N PHE A 131 5.03 -0.97 4.12
CA PHE A 131 4.01 -1.08 3.07
C PHE A 131 4.39 -0.27 1.83
N LEU A 132 4.83 0.97 1.99
CA LEU A 132 5.28 1.81 0.89
C LEU A 132 6.50 1.22 0.17
N ALA A 133 7.48 0.70 0.91
CA ALA A 133 8.65 0.06 0.30
C ALA A 133 8.24 -1.13 -0.58
N VAL A 134 7.36 -2.01 -0.09
CA VAL A 134 6.85 -3.16 -0.85
C VAL A 134 6.08 -2.71 -2.09
N LEU A 135 5.24 -1.69 -1.96
CA LEU A 135 4.45 -1.14 -3.06
C LEU A 135 5.34 -0.53 -4.15
N LEU A 136 6.39 0.22 -3.76
CA LEU A 136 7.34 0.81 -4.70
C LEU A 136 8.12 -0.27 -5.48
N VAL A 137 8.59 -1.32 -4.81
CA VAL A 137 9.31 -2.42 -5.48
C VAL A 137 8.40 -3.14 -6.47
N LEU A 138 7.14 -3.39 -6.11
CA LEU A 138 6.14 -3.96 -7.03
C LEU A 138 5.88 -3.06 -8.24
N LEU A 139 5.71 -1.76 -8.01
CA LEU A 139 5.49 -0.82 -9.09
C LEU A 139 6.68 -0.79 -10.05
N CYS A 140 7.91 -0.78 -9.53
CA CYS A 140 9.12 -0.91 -10.33
C CYS A 140 9.15 -2.21 -11.15
N ALA A 141 8.70 -3.33 -10.59
CA ALA A 141 8.59 -4.61 -11.32
C ALA A 141 7.65 -4.50 -12.52
N ALA A 142 6.46 -3.94 -12.31
CA ALA A 142 5.46 -3.77 -13.35
C ALA A 142 5.93 -2.80 -14.44
N LEU A 143 6.51 -1.66 -14.07
CA LEU A 143 7.01 -0.66 -15.01
C LEU A 143 8.18 -1.18 -15.84
N LYS A 144 9.15 -1.88 -15.23
CA LYS A 144 10.28 -2.49 -15.94
C LYS A 144 9.82 -3.59 -16.90
N GLY A 145 8.89 -4.45 -16.48
CA GLY A 145 8.31 -5.46 -17.36
C GLY A 145 7.61 -4.84 -18.57
N ASN A 146 6.81 -3.79 -18.36
CA ASN A 146 6.12 -3.09 -19.44
C ASN A 146 7.08 -2.35 -20.40
N ALA A 147 8.14 -1.74 -19.87
CA ALA A 147 9.15 -1.08 -20.69
C ALA A 147 9.86 -2.08 -21.62
N ALA A 148 10.19 -3.27 -21.12
CA ALA A 148 10.81 -4.32 -21.91
C ALA A 148 9.89 -4.91 -22.98
N ALA A 149 8.60 -5.07 -22.69
CA ALA A 149 7.63 -5.48 -23.71
C ALA A 149 7.53 -4.44 -24.84
N LYS A 150 7.56 -3.15 -24.49
CA LYS A 150 7.50 -2.07 -25.49
C LYS A 150 8.71 -2.03 -26.41
N SER A 151 9.91 -2.43 -25.95
CA SER A 151 11.09 -2.47 -26.82
C SER A 151 11.04 -3.54 -27.91
N LEU A 152 10.21 -4.58 -27.76
CA LEU A 152 9.98 -5.61 -28.80
C LEU A 152 8.95 -5.19 -29.86
N ARG A 153 8.11 -4.19 -29.57
CA ARG A 153 7.05 -3.70 -30.49
C ARG A 153 7.56 -2.62 -31.46
N ARG A 154 8.79 -2.15 -31.28
CA ARG A 154 9.37 -1.05 -32.05
C ARG A 154 10.11 -1.60 -33.26
#